data_AF-A0A661W693-F1
#
_entry.id   AF-A0A661W693-F1
#
_cell.length_a   1.000
_cell.length_b   1.000
_cell.length_c   1.000
_cell.angle_alpha   90.00
_cell.angle_beta   90.00
_cell.angle_gamma   90.00
#
_symmetry.space_group_name_H-M   'P 1'
#
loop_
_entity.id
_entity.type
_entity.pdbx_description
1 polymer ?
#
loop_
_entity_poly.entity_id
_entity_poly.type
_entity_poly.pdbx_seq_one_letter_code
_entity_poly.pdbx_strand_id
1 'polypeptide(L)' 'MKILVIHGPNLNLLGKRNRQVYGDKTLEEVNRLLQEVAADL' A
#
# COMPACT_ATOMS: atom_id res chain seq x y z
N MET A 1 -16.24 11.25 0.54
CA MET A 1 -15.66 11.35 -0.84
C MET A 1 -15.46 9.94 -1.42
N LYS A 2 -15.34 9.74 -2.73
CA LYS A 2 -14.99 8.43 -3.31
C LYS A 2 -13.67 8.54 -4.07
N ILE A 3 -12.66 7.79 -3.63
CA ILE A 3 -11.33 7.73 -4.25
C ILE A 3 -11.07 6.30 -4.71
N LEU A 4 -10.60 6.13 -5.95
CA LEU A 4 -10.08 4.86 -6.46
C LEU A 4 -8.55 4.91 -6.46
N VAL A 5 -7.90 3.91 -5.88
CA VAL A 5 -6.45 3.74 -5.90
C VAL A 5 -6.10 2.57 -6.81
N ILE A 6 -5.25 2.79 -7.80
CA ILE A 6 -4.80 1.77 -8.76
C ILE A 6 -3.32 1.48 -8.51
N HIS A 7 -3.00 0.22 -8.29
CA HIS A 7 -1.63 -0.24 -8.09
C HIS A 7 -1.03 -0.74 -9.40
N GLY A 8 0.19 -0.29 -9.71
CA GLY A 8 0.96 -0.75 -10.85
C GLY A 8 1.48 -2.20 -10.70
N PRO A 9 2.12 -2.74 -11.75
CA PRO A 9 2.64 -4.10 -11.73
C PRO A 9 3.70 -4.29 -10.62
N ASN A 10 3.77 -5.51 -10.10
CA ASN A 10 4.75 -5.97 -9.09
C ASN A 10 4.63 -5.36 -7.68
N LEU A 11 3.72 -4.42 -7.42
CA LEU A 11 3.50 -3.90 -6.05
C LEU A 11 3.00 -4.96 -5.07
N ASN A 12 2.44 -6.06 -5.55
CA ASN A 12 2.10 -7.24 -4.75
C ASN A 12 3.33 -7.95 -4.12
N LEU A 13 4.55 -7.53 -4.49
CA LEU A 13 5.82 -8.02 -3.96
C LEU A 13 6.40 -7.13 -2.84
N LEU A 14 5.74 -6.02 -2.49
CA LEU A 14 6.12 -5.19 -1.35
C LEU A 14 6.18 -6.03 -0.06
N GLY A 15 7.17 -5.73 0.79
CA GLY A 15 7.44 -6.50 2.00
C GLY A 15 8.03 -7.90 1.77
N LYS A 16 8.22 -8.34 0.51
CA LYS A 16 8.79 -9.66 0.17
C LYS A 16 10.15 -9.59 -0.50
N ARG A 17 10.41 -8.58 -1.32
CA ARG A 17 11.68 -8.41 -2.06
C ARG A 17 12.30 -7.05 -1.78
N ASN A 18 13.63 -7.00 -1.80
CA ASN A 18 14.41 -5.76 -1.70
C ASN A 18 13.92 -4.85 -0.54
N ARG A 19 13.65 -5.42 0.63
CA ARG A 19 13.11 -4.70 1.81
C ARG A 19 13.95 -3.49 2.22
N GLN A 20 15.27 -3.55 2.03
CA GLN A 20 16.18 -2.42 2.27
C GLN A 20 15.87 -1.20 1.38
N VAL A 21 15.25 -1.41 0.22
CA VAL A 21 14.87 -0.36 -0.74
C VAL A 21 13.40 0.04 -0.60
N TYR A 22 12.49 -0.95 -0.48
CA TYR A 22 11.04 -0.72 -0.52
C TYR A 22 10.36 -0.74 0.86
N GLY A 23 11.12 -0.99 1.92
CA GLY A 23 10.60 -1.18 3.26
C GLY A 23 9.95 -2.54 3.48
N ASP A 24 9.46 -2.73 4.70
CA ASP A 24 8.90 -4.00 5.16
C ASP A 24 7.39 -4.11 4.97
N LYS A 25 6.72 -2.99 4.64
CA LYS A 25 5.26 -2.96 4.52
C LYS A 25 4.78 -3.75 3.31
N THR A 26 3.71 -4.54 3.47
CA THR A 26 3.07 -5.23 2.34
C THR A 26 2.04 -4.33 1.65
N LEU A 27 1.60 -4.74 0.45
CA LEU A 27 0.54 -4.02 -0.26
C LEU A 27 -0.79 -4.00 0.54
N GLU A 28 -1.09 -5.08 1.27
CA GLU A 28 -2.27 -5.17 2.13
C GLU A 28 -2.19 -4.18 3.31
N GLU A 29 -1.00 -4.02 3.91
CA GLU A 29 -0.79 -3.02 4.97
C GLU A 29 -0.91 -1.59 4.43
N VAL A 30 -0.36 -1.32 3.23
CA VAL A 30 -0.56 -0.03 2.55
C VAL A 30 -2.04 0.24 2.31
N ASN A 31 -2.80 -0.74 1.82
CA ASN A 31 -4.25 -0.59 1.62
C ASN A 31 -4.99 -0.28 2.92
N ARG A 32 -4.59 -0.88 4.04
CA ARG A 32 -5.18 -0.58 5.36
C ARG A 32 -4.93 0.86 5.79
N LEU A 33 -3.68 1.32 5.67
CA LEU A 33 -3.31 2.70 5.97
C LEU A 33 -4.07 3.71 5.10
N LEU A 34 -4.30 3.39 3.82
CA LEU A 34 -5.11 4.24 2.94
C LEU A 34 -6.56 4.35 3.43
N GLN A 35 -7.15 3.26 3.96
CA GLN A 35 -8.50 3.30 4.52
C GLN A 35 -8.57 4.12 5.80
N GLU A 36 -7.56 4.01 6.66
CA GLU A 36 -7.46 4.82 7.89
C GLU A 36 -7.42 6.32 7.55
N VAL A 37 -6.55 6.73 6.63
CA VAL A 37 -6.49 8.13 6.17
C VAL A 37 -7.78 8.58 5.48
N ALA A 38 -8.42 7.70 4.71
CA ALA A 38 -9.69 8.00 4.06
C ALA A 38 -10.86 8.17 5.05
N ALA A 39 -10.78 7.56 6.24
CA ALA A 39 -11.78 7.74 7.28
C ALA A 39 -11.71 9.11 7.96
N ASP A 40 -10.53 9.73 7.95
CA ASP A 40 -10.27 11.06 8.52
C ASP A 40 -10.51 12.23 7.50
N LEU A 41 -10.93 11.91 6.26
CA LEU A 41 -11.16 12.83 5.13
C LEU A 41 -12.64 13.13 4.88
#